data_AF-A0A8B6CVL1-F1
#
_entry.id   AF-A0A8B6CVL1-F1
#
_cell.length_a   1.000
_cell.length_b   1.000
_cell.length_c   1.000
_cell.angle_alpha   90.00
_cell.angle_beta   90.00
_cell.angle_gamma   90.00
#
_symmetry.space_group_name_H-M   'P 1'
#
loop_
_entity.id
_entity.type
_entity.pdbx_description
1 polymer ?
#
loop_
_entity_poly.entity_id
_entity_poly.type
_entity_poly.pdbx_seq_one_letter_code
_entity_poly.pdbx_strand_id
1 'polypeptide(L)'
;MMSMPDNTQSFLVEKLVTGTYRLSKTFDSRLPITIPILNKLIQSITLVVKCTYDQVLFKAIFLFAFSTFSRVGELVTSKNAPNDNVLLLHDVSLSYIQGKAAEVQVCFRRFKHNVRGMPKTISFSHGTAMESAVVAMVEYLKVRPYSVPTEPLFCSVDATPLHRPVFDRILHKCLASCGLDSSRYKGHSFRIGAATDAAERGLSDSQIRSMGRWKSNAFQKYIRSHLN
;
A
#
# COMPACT_ATOMS: atom_id res chain seq x y z
N MET A 1 36.77 -16.77 40.96
CA MET A 1 35.54 -17.30 40.33
C MET A 1 35.32 -16.56 39.02
N MET A 2 35.49 -17.21 37.88
CA MET A 2 35.17 -16.62 36.58
C MET A 2 33.64 -16.50 36.46
N SER A 3 33.15 -15.28 36.24
CA SER A 3 31.75 -15.02 35.90
C SER A 3 31.43 -15.73 34.59
N MET A 4 30.53 -16.72 34.62
CA MET A 4 30.06 -17.37 33.40
C MET A 4 29.14 -16.40 32.64
N PRO A 5 29.31 -16.24 31.32
CA PRO A 5 28.47 -15.35 30.53
C PRO A 5 27.03 -15.87 30.48
N ASP A 6 26.07 -14.95 30.62
CA ASP A 6 24.65 -15.25 30.50
C ASP A 6 24.31 -15.55 29.03
N ASN A 7 24.19 -16.84 28.72
CA ASN A 7 23.88 -17.32 27.38
C ASN A 7 22.44 -17.03 26.94
N THR A 8 21.55 -16.60 27.84
CA THR A 8 20.15 -16.28 27.50
C THR A 8 20.02 -14.98 26.70
N GLN A 9 20.99 -14.07 26.84
CA GLN A 9 21.11 -12.81 26.09
C GLN A 9 21.95 -12.95 24.81
N SER A 10 22.38 -14.16 24.47
CA SER A 10 23.10 -14.38 23.22
C SER A 10 22.18 -14.09 22.04
N PHE A 11 22.69 -13.38 21.03
CA PHE A 11 21.99 -13.07 19.80
C PHE A 11 21.29 -14.31 19.20
N LEU A 12 21.95 -15.48 19.23
CA LEU A 12 21.38 -16.71 18.70
C LEU A 12 20.17 -17.19 19.52
N VAL A 13 20.26 -17.12 20.84
CA VAL A 13 19.17 -17.53 21.75
C VAL A 13 18.00 -16.56 21.62
N GLU A 14 18.24 -15.25 21.56
CA GLU A 14 17.20 -14.25 21.30
C GLU A 14 16.52 -14.46 19.94
N LYS A 15 17.28 -14.78 18.88
CA LYS A 15 16.71 -15.06 17.55
C LYS A 15 15.93 -16.37 17.53
N LEU A 16 16.38 -17.40 18.24
CA LEU A 16 15.66 -18.66 18.39
C LEU A 16 14.34 -18.45 19.14
N VAL A 17 14.35 -17.75 20.28
CA VAL A 17 13.15 -17.41 21.05
C VAL A 17 12.20 -16.51 20.23
N THR A 18 12.73 -15.51 19.52
CA THR A 18 11.93 -14.71 18.58
C THR A 18 11.35 -15.59 17.47
N GLY A 19 12.10 -16.59 17.01
CA GLY A 19 11.66 -17.59 16.04
C GLY A 19 10.51 -18.44 16.57
N THR A 20 10.60 -18.95 17.80
CA THR A 20 9.53 -19.75 18.44
C THR A 20 8.28 -18.91 18.71
N TYR A 21 8.42 -17.66 19.13
CA TYR A 21 7.28 -16.74 19.19
C TYR A 21 6.65 -16.47 17.81
N ARG A 22 7.43 -16.46 16.72
CA ARG A 22 6.88 -16.37 15.35
C ARG A 22 6.23 -17.68 14.86
N LEU A 23 6.57 -18.82 15.47
CA LEU A 23 5.88 -20.09 15.25
C LEU A 23 4.53 -20.13 15.97
N SER A 24 4.37 -19.37 17.07
CA SER A 24 3.03 -19.08 17.59
C SER A 24 2.22 -18.36 16.51
N LYS A 25 1.05 -18.92 16.16
CA LYS A 25 0.19 -18.38 15.10
C LYS A 25 -0.41 -17.05 15.55
N THR A 26 0.34 -15.97 15.42
CA THR A 26 -0.24 -14.61 15.45
C THR A 26 -0.95 -14.39 14.13
N PHE A 27 -2.28 -14.54 14.16
CA PHE A 27 -3.11 -14.24 13.01
C PHE A 27 -3.21 -12.72 12.85
N ASP A 28 -2.95 -12.25 11.64
CA ASP A 28 -3.22 -10.86 11.28
C ASP A 28 -4.74 -10.61 11.37
N SER A 29 -5.17 -9.83 12.36
CA SER A 29 -6.57 -9.52 12.65
C SER A 29 -7.15 -8.38 11.79
N ARG A 30 -6.31 -7.76 10.96
CA ARG A 30 -6.72 -6.68 10.06
C ARG A 30 -7.68 -7.22 9.00
N LEU A 31 -8.76 -6.49 8.79
CA LEU A 31 -9.76 -6.81 7.76
C LEU A 31 -9.31 -6.31 6.38
N PRO A 32 -9.74 -6.98 5.29
CA PRO A 32 -9.50 -6.51 3.93
C PRO A 32 -10.29 -5.22 3.64
N ILE A 33 -9.68 -4.27 2.92
CA ILE A 33 -10.47 -3.24 2.21
C ILE A 33 -10.95 -3.89 0.91
N THR A 34 -12.18 -4.39 0.91
CA THR A 34 -12.81 -4.99 -0.28
C THR A 34 -13.18 -3.91 -1.30
N ILE A 35 -13.54 -4.28 -2.54
CA ILE A 35 -14.01 -3.31 -3.54
C ILE A 35 -15.22 -2.48 -3.05
N PRO A 36 -16.27 -3.07 -2.44
CA PRO A 36 -17.36 -2.29 -1.84
C PRO A 36 -16.88 -1.30 -0.78
N ILE A 37 -15.95 -1.70 0.10
CA ILE A 37 -15.38 -0.80 1.11
C ILE A 37 -14.55 0.30 0.44
N LEU A 38 -13.71 -0.04 -0.54
CA LEU A 38 -12.90 0.92 -1.28
C LEU A 38 -13.78 2.00 -1.92
N ASN A 39 -14.87 1.60 -2.60
CA ASN A 39 -15.81 2.54 -3.20
C ASN A 39 -16.43 3.49 -2.15
N LYS A 40 -16.85 2.95 -1.00
CA LYS A 40 -17.36 3.76 0.12
C LYS A 40 -16.29 4.73 0.66
N LEU A 41 -15.04 4.27 0.80
CA LEU A 41 -13.94 5.12 1.24
C LEU A 41 -13.72 6.28 0.28
N ILE A 42 -13.70 6.04 -1.04
CA ILE A 42 -13.53 7.10 -2.04
C ILE A 42 -14.67 8.11 -1.98
N GLN A 43 -15.93 7.66 -1.92
CA GLN A 43 -17.09 8.55 -1.78
C GLN A 43 -17.04 9.38 -0.50
N SER A 44 -16.53 8.80 0.60
CA SER A 44 -16.45 9.48 1.89
C SER A 44 -15.38 10.59 1.96
N ILE A 45 -14.43 10.64 1.02
CA ILE A 45 -13.33 11.61 1.03
C ILE A 45 -13.87 13.05 1.05
N THR A 46 -14.86 13.35 0.21
CA THR A 46 -15.46 14.70 0.12
C THR A 46 -16.19 15.11 1.41
N LEU A 47 -16.61 14.14 2.23
CA LEU A 47 -17.27 14.37 3.51
C LEU A 47 -16.26 14.69 4.63
N VAL A 48 -15.05 14.14 4.57
CA VAL A 48 -14.07 14.22 5.67
C VAL A 48 -12.85 15.09 5.38
N VAL A 49 -12.59 15.40 4.11
CA VAL A 49 -11.47 16.21 3.63
C VAL A 49 -12.01 17.48 2.97
N LYS A 50 -11.64 18.66 3.49
CA LYS A 50 -12.12 19.96 2.97
C LYS A 50 -11.32 20.49 1.77
N CYS A 51 -10.01 20.27 1.77
CA CYS A 51 -9.12 20.79 0.73
C CYS A 51 -9.26 19.95 -0.55
N THR A 52 -9.54 20.59 -1.68
CA THR A 52 -9.70 19.91 -2.98
C THR A 52 -8.44 19.15 -3.39
N TYR A 53 -7.25 19.72 -3.16
CA TYR A 53 -5.99 19.01 -3.43
C TYR A 53 -5.90 17.70 -2.63
N ASP A 54 -6.17 17.76 -1.33
CA ASP A 54 -6.14 16.58 -0.48
C ASP A 54 -7.19 15.54 -0.90
N GLN A 55 -8.38 15.98 -1.35
CA GLN A 55 -9.39 15.05 -1.87
C GLN A 55 -8.86 14.25 -3.07
N VAL A 56 -8.24 14.94 -4.04
CA VAL A 56 -7.64 14.30 -5.23
C VAL A 56 -6.46 13.40 -4.82
N LEU A 57 -5.59 13.87 -3.93
CA LEU A 57 -4.45 13.11 -3.40
C LEU A 57 -4.90 11.81 -2.71
N PHE A 58 -5.87 11.88 -1.80
CA PHE A 58 -6.32 10.72 -1.03
C PHE A 58 -7.11 9.73 -1.87
N LYS A 59 -7.85 10.21 -2.88
CA LYS A 59 -8.52 9.35 -3.86
C LYS A 59 -7.49 8.58 -4.68
N ALA A 60 -6.47 9.29 -5.20
CA ALA A 60 -5.39 8.68 -5.97
C ALA A 60 -4.62 7.63 -5.14
N ILE A 61 -4.20 7.96 -3.92
CA ILE A 61 -3.39 7.04 -3.10
C ILE A 61 -4.18 5.80 -2.63
N PHE A 62 -5.48 5.90 -2.36
CA PHE A 62 -6.31 4.74 -1.98
C PHE A 62 -6.49 3.77 -3.16
N LEU A 63 -6.85 4.29 -4.33
CA LEU A 63 -6.99 3.49 -5.55
C LEU A 63 -5.64 2.91 -6.00
N PHE A 64 -4.56 3.68 -5.89
CA PHE A 64 -3.21 3.24 -6.20
C PHE A 64 -2.75 2.12 -5.25
N ALA A 65 -2.94 2.29 -3.94
CA ALA A 65 -2.54 1.29 -2.94
C ALA A 65 -3.21 -0.06 -3.20
N PHE A 66 -4.49 -0.06 -3.54
CA PHE A 66 -5.23 -1.26 -3.93
C PHE A 66 -4.71 -1.84 -5.25
N SER A 67 -4.67 -1.05 -6.32
CA SER A 67 -4.33 -1.50 -7.68
C SER A 67 -2.90 -2.06 -7.80
N THR A 68 -1.99 -1.60 -6.94
CA THR A 68 -0.57 -2.01 -6.95
C THR A 68 -0.20 -2.95 -5.81
N PHE A 69 -1.19 -3.41 -5.01
CA PHE A 69 -0.97 -4.28 -3.85
C PHE A 69 0.05 -3.67 -2.87
N SER A 70 0.14 -2.34 -2.81
CA SER A 70 1.28 -1.68 -2.19
C SER A 70 1.26 -1.80 -0.68
N ARG A 71 2.46 -1.87 -0.08
CA ARG A 71 2.57 -1.53 1.34
C ARG A 71 2.49 -0.02 1.44
N VAL A 72 1.70 0.52 2.37
CA VAL A 72 1.61 1.98 2.52
C VAL A 72 2.97 2.64 2.82
N GLY A 73 3.90 1.93 3.47
CA GLY A 73 5.27 2.44 3.64
C GLY A 73 6.10 2.57 2.35
N GLU A 74 5.62 2.05 1.22
CA GLU A 74 6.17 2.28 -0.12
C GLU A 74 5.58 3.57 -0.74
N LEU A 75 4.53 4.16 -0.15
CA LEU A 75 3.79 5.31 -0.69
C LEU A 75 3.94 6.58 0.14
N VAL A 76 4.10 6.44 1.47
CA VAL A 76 4.17 7.56 2.42
C VAL A 76 5.36 7.43 3.34
N THR A 77 5.94 8.55 3.73
CA THR A 77 7.15 8.61 4.57
C THR A 77 6.81 8.41 6.04
N SER A 78 7.79 7.94 6.82
CA SER A 78 7.73 7.90 8.28
C SER A 78 8.82 8.80 8.84
N LYS A 79 8.58 9.46 9.98
CA LYS A 79 9.52 10.42 10.59
C LYS A 79 10.95 9.89 10.77
N ASN A 80 11.10 8.57 10.96
CA ASN A 80 12.38 7.93 11.27
C ASN A 80 12.92 7.07 10.11
N ALA A 81 12.36 7.18 8.91
CA ALA A 81 12.78 6.37 7.76
C ALA A 81 13.39 7.26 6.68
N PRO A 82 14.52 6.88 6.07
CA PRO A 82 15.05 7.59 4.93
C PRO A 82 14.00 7.62 3.80
N ASN A 83 13.83 8.78 3.17
CA ASN A 83 12.91 9.00 2.03
C ASN A 83 13.20 8.05 0.85
N ASP A 84 14.34 7.38 0.86
CA ASP A 84 14.88 6.55 -0.22
C ASP A 84 14.10 5.23 -0.45
N ASN A 85 13.04 4.97 0.33
CA ASN A 85 12.21 3.76 0.22
C ASN A 85 10.78 4.00 -0.30
N VAL A 86 10.37 5.25 -0.51
CA VAL A 86 9.05 5.55 -1.11
C VAL A 86 9.17 5.65 -2.63
N LEU A 87 8.07 5.41 -3.33
CA LEU A 87 7.98 5.66 -4.76
C LEU A 87 8.25 7.13 -5.05
N LEU A 88 9.08 7.37 -6.05
CA LEU A 88 9.39 8.70 -6.57
C LEU A 88 8.56 8.97 -7.82
N LEU A 89 8.51 10.22 -8.24
CA LEU A 89 7.73 10.61 -9.42
C LEU A 89 8.17 9.85 -10.68
N HIS A 90 9.49 9.69 -10.90
CA HIS A 90 10.01 8.94 -12.05
C HIS A 90 9.74 7.43 -12.01
N ASP A 91 9.31 6.89 -10.87
CA ASP A 91 8.94 5.48 -10.77
C ASP A 91 7.59 5.20 -11.43
N VAL A 92 6.84 6.24 -11.84
CA VAL A 92 5.52 6.11 -12.45
C VAL A 92 5.50 6.68 -13.86
N SER A 93 4.98 5.91 -14.80
CA SER A 93 4.72 6.35 -16.18
C SER A 93 3.29 6.04 -16.60
N LEU A 94 2.76 6.85 -17.52
CA LEU A 94 1.43 6.69 -18.11
C LEU A 94 1.57 6.27 -19.56
N SER A 95 0.85 5.22 -19.97
CA SER A 95 0.67 4.88 -21.37
C SER A 95 -0.66 5.42 -21.89
N TYR A 96 -0.70 5.74 -23.19
CA TYR A 96 -1.86 6.36 -23.83
C TYR A 96 -2.31 5.55 -25.03
N ILE A 97 -3.63 5.38 -25.15
CA ILE A 97 -4.28 4.78 -26.32
C ILE A 97 -5.26 5.83 -26.85
N GLN A 98 -5.12 6.20 -28.12
CA GLN A 98 -5.97 7.22 -28.77
C GLN A 98 -6.04 8.54 -27.97
N GLY A 99 -4.90 8.99 -27.42
CA GLY A 99 -4.81 10.24 -26.65
C GLY A 99 -5.41 10.18 -25.24
N LYS A 100 -5.92 9.03 -24.78
CA LYS A 100 -6.42 8.83 -23.41
C LYS A 100 -5.46 7.95 -22.63
N ALA A 101 -5.19 8.34 -21.37
CA ALA A 101 -4.38 7.52 -20.47
C ALA A 101 -5.08 6.16 -20.27
N ALA A 102 -4.37 5.08 -20.60
CA ALA A 102 -4.89 3.72 -20.63
C ALA A 102 -4.31 2.87 -19.51
N GLU A 103 -3.04 3.07 -19.15
CA GLU A 103 -2.37 2.29 -18.12
C GLU A 103 -1.41 3.17 -17.32
N VAL A 104 -1.28 2.86 -16.04
CA VAL A 104 -0.22 3.35 -15.16
C VAL A 104 0.77 2.22 -14.94
N GLN A 105 2.05 2.46 -15.23
CA GLN A 105 3.14 1.55 -14.96
C GLN A 105 3.97 2.09 -13.78
N VAL A 106 4.30 1.22 -12.82
CA VAL A 106 4.95 1.57 -11.56
C VAL A 106 6.17 0.68 -11.35
N CYS A 107 7.35 1.30 -11.21
CA CYS A 107 8.60 0.64 -10.92
C CYS A 107 8.89 0.65 -9.42
N PHE A 108 8.76 -0.51 -8.76
CA PHE A 108 9.19 -0.67 -7.37
C PHE A 108 10.69 -0.96 -7.32
N ARG A 109 11.51 0.08 -7.17
CA ARG A 109 12.98 -0.02 -7.01
C ARG A 109 13.38 -0.74 -5.72
N ARG A 110 12.69 -0.45 -4.62
CA ARG A 110 12.93 -1.06 -3.31
C ARG A 110 11.64 -1.61 -2.72
N PHE A 111 11.71 -2.78 -2.12
CA PHE A 111 10.61 -3.41 -1.40
C PHE A 111 11.16 -4.45 -0.41
N LYS A 112 10.38 -4.81 0.62
CA LYS A 112 10.80 -5.62 1.79
C LYS A 112 11.61 -6.90 1.48
N HIS A 113 11.43 -7.49 0.30
CA HIS A 113 12.09 -8.74 -0.09
C HIS A 113 13.03 -8.59 -1.28
N ASN A 114 13.37 -7.35 -1.66
CA ASN A 114 14.28 -7.06 -2.75
C ASN A 114 15.77 -7.22 -2.35
N VAL A 115 16.13 -8.41 -1.89
CA VAL A 115 17.51 -8.73 -1.43
C VAL A 115 18.54 -8.60 -2.56
N ARG A 116 18.11 -8.74 -3.83
CA ARG A 116 18.97 -8.67 -5.02
C ARG A 116 18.96 -7.31 -5.72
N GLY A 117 18.18 -6.33 -5.23
CA GLY A 117 18.09 -5.00 -5.83
C GLY A 117 17.35 -4.91 -7.17
N MET A 118 16.79 -6.01 -7.69
CA MET A 118 16.10 -6.01 -8.98
C MET A 118 14.73 -5.32 -8.87
N PRO A 119 14.47 -4.25 -9.64
CA PRO A 119 13.19 -3.57 -9.62
C PRO A 119 12.07 -4.49 -10.13
N LYS A 120 10.85 -4.24 -9.67
CA LYS A 120 9.65 -4.93 -10.15
C LYS A 120 8.63 -3.93 -10.65
N THR A 121 8.20 -4.13 -11.89
CA THR A 121 7.18 -3.31 -12.53
C THR A 121 5.80 -3.89 -12.31
N ILE A 122 4.84 -3.03 -12.01
CA ILE A 122 3.41 -3.34 -12.00
C ILE A 122 2.68 -2.36 -12.89
N SER A 123 1.78 -2.89 -13.70
CA SER A 123 0.89 -2.12 -14.54
C SER A 123 -0.56 -2.28 -14.08
N PHE A 124 -1.34 -1.20 -14.15
CA PHE A 124 -2.79 -1.24 -13.97
C PHE A 124 -3.49 -0.28 -14.94
N SER A 125 -4.58 -0.73 -15.55
CA SER A 125 -5.33 -0.01 -16.59
C SER A 125 -6.78 0.22 -16.20
N HIS A 126 -7.56 -0.85 -16.14
CA HIS A 126 -8.93 -0.84 -15.62
C HIS A 126 -9.01 -1.68 -14.34
N GLY A 127 -9.51 -1.07 -13.27
CA GLY A 127 -9.74 -1.72 -11.99
C GLY A 127 -11.16 -2.27 -11.87
N THR A 128 -11.45 -2.93 -10.75
CA THR A 128 -12.81 -3.36 -10.36
C THR A 128 -13.55 -2.33 -9.51
N ALA A 129 -12.85 -1.30 -9.04
CA ALA A 129 -13.46 -0.17 -8.35
C ALA A 129 -14.36 0.63 -9.30
N MET A 130 -15.38 1.29 -8.74
CA MET A 130 -16.29 2.15 -9.49
C MET A 130 -15.54 3.33 -10.12
N GLU A 131 -14.53 3.84 -9.42
CA GLU A 131 -13.67 4.90 -9.91
C GLU A 131 -12.37 4.35 -10.48
N SER A 132 -11.97 4.87 -11.65
CA SER A 132 -10.75 4.44 -12.33
C SER A 132 -9.50 4.96 -11.60
N ALA A 133 -8.63 4.04 -11.19
CA ALA A 133 -7.32 4.36 -10.61
C ALA A 133 -6.43 5.14 -11.58
N VAL A 134 -6.52 4.87 -12.89
CA VAL A 134 -5.78 5.61 -13.92
C VAL A 134 -6.26 7.06 -13.98
N VAL A 135 -7.57 7.28 -13.98
CA VAL A 135 -8.14 8.64 -13.99
C VAL A 135 -7.73 9.40 -12.73
N ALA A 136 -7.85 8.77 -11.56
CA ALA A 136 -7.44 9.39 -10.30
C ALA A 136 -5.95 9.76 -10.27
N MET A 137 -5.08 8.91 -10.83
CA MET A 137 -3.65 9.23 -10.97
C MET A 137 -3.40 10.38 -11.94
N VAL A 138 -4.09 10.42 -13.07
CA VAL A 138 -3.98 11.54 -14.03
C VAL A 138 -4.45 12.85 -13.39
N GLU A 139 -5.59 12.84 -12.70
CA GLU A 139 -6.11 14.01 -11.98
C GLU A 139 -5.13 14.50 -10.92
N TYR A 140 -4.55 13.58 -10.13
CA TYR A 140 -3.54 13.92 -9.14
C TYR A 140 -2.27 14.50 -9.77
N LEU A 141 -1.71 13.85 -10.78
CA LEU A 141 -0.48 14.30 -11.43
C LEU A 141 -0.63 15.68 -12.09
N LYS A 142 -1.83 16.07 -12.53
CA LYS A 142 -2.12 17.41 -13.06
C LYS A 142 -2.03 18.51 -12.00
N VAL A 143 -2.39 18.20 -10.75
CA VAL A 143 -2.45 19.18 -9.66
C VAL A 143 -1.28 19.06 -8.67
N ARG A 144 -0.44 18.03 -8.83
CA ARG A 144 0.71 17.77 -7.97
C ARG A 144 1.70 18.95 -8.01
N PRO A 145 2.15 19.47 -6.84
CA PRO A 145 3.12 20.54 -6.82
C PRO A 145 4.50 20.03 -7.24
N TYR A 146 5.14 20.79 -8.15
CA TYR A 146 6.44 20.51 -8.76
C TYR A 146 6.50 19.19 -9.56
N SER A 147 7.45 19.11 -10.49
CA SER A 147 7.64 17.93 -11.35
C SER A 147 9.06 17.39 -11.29
N VAL A 148 9.76 17.62 -10.17
CA VAL A 148 11.11 17.09 -9.96
C VAL A 148 11.03 15.56 -9.90
N PRO A 149 11.69 14.84 -10.82
CA PRO A 149 11.51 13.39 -10.95
C PRO A 149 11.95 12.58 -9.72
N THR A 150 12.88 13.12 -8.92
CA THR A 150 13.46 12.47 -7.73
C THR A 150 12.68 12.71 -6.44
N GLU A 151 11.58 13.46 -6.49
CA GLU A 151 10.74 13.72 -5.31
C GLU A 151 9.69 12.61 -5.09
N PRO A 152 9.25 12.37 -3.85
CA PRO A 152 8.22 11.38 -3.53
C PRO A 152 6.95 11.56 -4.35
N LEU A 153 6.44 10.48 -4.93
CA LEU A 153 5.26 10.50 -5.79
C LEU A 153 4.07 11.18 -5.12
N PHE A 154 3.76 10.81 -3.88
CA PHE A 154 2.67 11.40 -3.11
C PHE A 154 3.20 12.43 -2.12
N CYS A 155 2.79 13.68 -2.30
CA CYS A 155 3.19 14.82 -1.48
C CYS A 155 1.98 15.68 -1.07
N SER A 156 2.14 16.42 0.01
CA SER A 156 1.24 17.47 0.47
C SER A 156 1.26 18.67 -0.49
N VAL A 157 0.33 19.61 -0.33
CA VAL A 157 0.21 20.80 -1.21
C VAL A 157 1.45 21.70 -1.18
N ASP A 158 2.19 21.71 -0.07
CA ASP A 158 3.47 22.39 0.11
C ASP A 158 4.67 21.61 -0.45
N ALA A 159 4.40 20.55 -1.22
CA ALA A 159 5.37 19.61 -1.79
C ALA A 159 6.18 18.79 -0.79
N THR A 160 5.83 18.84 0.49
CA THR A 160 6.46 17.95 1.46
C THR A 160 5.99 16.51 1.25
N PRO A 161 6.84 15.50 1.48
CA PRO A 161 6.44 14.10 1.34
C PRO A 161 5.24 13.77 2.23
N LEU A 162 4.25 13.03 1.73
CA LEU A 162 3.09 12.68 2.53
C LEU A 162 3.52 11.78 3.70
N HIS A 163 3.20 12.18 4.93
CA HIS A 163 3.57 11.44 6.13
C HIS A 163 2.54 10.41 6.57
N ARG A 164 3.02 9.28 7.09
CA ARG A 164 2.18 8.15 7.53
C ARG A 164 1.08 8.51 8.53
N PRO A 165 1.32 9.33 9.58
CA PRO A 165 0.24 9.71 10.50
C PRO A 165 -0.89 10.48 9.82
N VAL A 166 -0.58 11.28 8.78
CA VAL A 166 -1.59 12.01 8.01
C VAL A 166 -2.45 11.02 7.23
N PHE A 167 -1.81 10.06 6.54
CA PHE A 167 -2.50 8.99 5.83
C PHE A 167 -3.42 8.17 6.77
N ASP A 168 -2.88 7.69 7.88
CA ASP A 168 -3.65 6.86 8.83
C ASP A 168 -4.84 7.65 9.39
N ARG A 169 -4.67 8.94 9.71
CA ARG A 169 -5.75 9.81 10.18
C ARG A 169 -6.88 9.95 9.16
N ILE A 170 -6.56 10.19 7.88
CA ILE A 170 -7.58 10.34 6.83
C ILE A 170 -8.28 9.01 6.56
N LEU A 171 -7.54 7.90 6.47
CA LEU A 171 -8.12 6.56 6.34
C LEU A 171 -9.10 6.27 7.49
N HIS A 172 -8.72 6.54 8.73
CA HIS A 172 -9.57 6.34 9.91
C HIS A 172 -10.85 7.19 9.85
N LYS A 173 -10.76 8.46 9.41
CA LYS A 173 -11.94 9.32 9.23
C LYS A 173 -12.90 8.77 8.17
N CYS A 174 -12.38 8.36 7.01
CA CYS A 174 -13.16 7.73 5.95
C CYS A 174 -13.85 6.44 6.42
N LEU A 175 -13.14 5.59 7.18
CA LEU A 175 -13.72 4.37 7.74
C LEU A 175 -14.86 4.68 8.72
N ALA A 176 -14.64 5.63 9.63
CA ALA A 176 -15.63 6.04 10.61
C ALA A 176 -16.89 6.63 9.96
N SER A 177 -16.74 7.47 8.92
CA SER A 177 -17.89 8.02 8.18
C SER A 177 -18.65 6.96 7.39
N CYS A 178 -18.00 5.83 7.06
CA CYS A 178 -18.65 4.66 6.47
C CYS A 178 -19.29 3.71 7.51
N GLY A 179 -19.26 4.04 8.81
CA GLY A 179 -19.78 3.19 9.89
C GLY A 179 -18.92 1.95 10.19
N LEU A 180 -17.64 1.94 9.79
CA LEU A 180 -16.74 0.81 9.98
C LEU A 180 -15.85 1.01 11.23
N ASP A 181 -15.56 -0.08 11.95
CA ASP A 181 -14.61 -0.06 13.05
C ASP A 181 -13.18 0.15 12.55
N SER A 182 -12.72 1.41 12.63
CA SER A 182 -11.39 1.81 12.16
C SER A 182 -10.22 1.09 12.87
N SER A 183 -10.43 0.45 14.03
CA SER A 183 -9.38 -0.31 14.72
C SER A 183 -8.97 -1.57 13.95
N ARG A 184 -9.89 -2.13 13.17
CA ARG A 184 -9.72 -3.35 12.36
C ARG A 184 -9.02 -3.11 11.02
N TYR A 185 -8.79 -1.85 10.64
CA TYR A 185 -8.19 -1.49 9.35
C TYR A 185 -6.93 -0.67 9.54
N LYS A 186 -5.96 -0.90 8.65
CA LYS A 186 -4.71 -0.11 8.55
C LYS A 186 -4.33 0.01 7.09
N GLY A 187 -3.27 0.75 6.78
CA GLY A 187 -2.73 0.80 5.41
C GLY A 187 -2.47 -0.58 4.78
N HIS A 188 -2.18 -1.62 5.59
CA HIS A 188 -2.01 -2.99 5.10
C HIS A 188 -3.30 -3.63 4.55
N SER A 189 -4.47 -3.16 5.01
CA SER A 189 -5.78 -3.68 4.61
C SER A 189 -6.06 -3.52 3.12
N PHE A 190 -5.51 -2.49 2.45
CA PHE A 190 -5.57 -2.36 0.99
C PHE A 190 -4.93 -3.55 0.28
N ARG A 191 -3.74 -3.96 0.75
CA ARG A 191 -3.01 -5.08 0.17
C ARG A 191 -3.68 -6.43 0.44
N ILE A 192 -4.29 -6.60 1.62
CA ILE A 192 -5.12 -7.77 1.92
C ILE A 192 -6.33 -7.82 0.99
N GLY A 193 -7.02 -6.68 0.84
CA GLY A 193 -8.15 -6.54 -0.08
C GLY A 193 -7.80 -6.87 -1.53
N ALA A 194 -6.72 -6.29 -2.05
CA ALA A 194 -6.27 -6.54 -3.42
C ALA A 194 -5.91 -8.02 -3.66
N ALA A 195 -5.27 -8.68 -2.68
CA ALA A 195 -4.99 -10.12 -2.74
C ALA A 195 -6.27 -10.96 -2.79
N THR A 196 -7.26 -10.57 -1.98
CA THR A 196 -8.55 -11.26 -1.88
C THR A 196 -9.36 -11.10 -3.16
N ASP A 197 -9.49 -9.87 -3.68
CA ASP A 197 -10.16 -9.58 -4.97
C ASP A 197 -9.53 -10.36 -6.12
N ALA A 198 -8.19 -10.38 -6.20
CA ALA A 198 -7.50 -11.13 -7.25
C ALA A 198 -7.79 -12.64 -7.18
N ALA A 199 -7.83 -13.22 -5.97
CA ALA A 199 -8.16 -14.63 -5.80
C ALA A 199 -9.61 -14.93 -6.18
N GLU A 200 -10.55 -14.07 -5.80
CA GLU A 200 -11.98 -14.22 -6.13
C GLU A 200 -12.27 -14.07 -7.62
N ARG A 201 -11.45 -13.30 -8.32
CA ARG A 201 -11.46 -13.20 -9.78
C ARG A 201 -10.80 -14.39 -10.48
N GLY A 202 -10.35 -15.40 -9.73
CA GLY A 202 -9.74 -16.61 -10.27
C GLY A 202 -8.33 -16.43 -10.81
N LEU A 203 -7.60 -15.36 -10.40
CA LEU A 203 -6.19 -15.26 -10.75
C LEU A 203 -5.41 -16.40 -10.10
N SER A 204 -4.47 -16.97 -10.84
CA SER A 204 -3.61 -18.02 -10.33
C SER A 204 -2.68 -17.53 -9.21
N ASP A 205 -2.28 -18.43 -8.33
CA ASP A 205 -1.29 -18.19 -7.28
C ASP A 205 -0.02 -17.51 -7.80
N SER A 206 0.42 -17.87 -9.02
CA SER A 206 1.61 -17.29 -9.64
C SER A 206 1.41 -15.82 -10.01
N GLN A 207 0.23 -15.47 -10.56
CA GLN A 207 -0.16 -14.10 -10.88
C GLN A 207 -0.28 -13.25 -9.61
N ILE A 208 -1.03 -13.71 -8.60
CA ILE A 208 -1.21 -12.99 -7.34
C ILE A 208 0.14 -12.75 -6.65
N ARG A 209 0.97 -13.80 -6.58
CA ARG A 209 2.33 -13.71 -6.04
C ARG A 209 3.18 -12.66 -6.76
N SER A 210 3.10 -12.62 -8.09
CA SER A 210 3.78 -11.63 -8.92
C SER A 210 3.28 -10.21 -8.65
N MET A 211 1.96 -10.00 -8.68
CA MET A 211 1.31 -8.69 -8.48
C MET A 211 1.58 -8.11 -7.09
N GLY A 212 1.56 -8.90 -6.03
CA GLY A 212 1.95 -8.37 -4.73
C GLY A 212 3.44 -8.40 -4.47
N ARG A 213 4.30 -8.89 -5.36
CA ARG A 213 5.75 -8.98 -5.11
C ARG A 213 6.05 -9.86 -3.88
N TRP A 214 5.34 -10.97 -3.71
CA TRP A 214 5.60 -11.95 -2.64
C TRP A 214 6.67 -12.95 -3.09
N LYS A 215 7.62 -13.27 -2.21
CA LYS A 215 8.70 -14.23 -2.50
C LYS A 215 8.27 -15.69 -2.32
N SER A 216 7.24 -15.95 -1.52
CA SER A 216 6.77 -17.29 -1.14
C SER A 216 5.24 -17.31 -1.06
N ASN A 217 4.68 -18.42 -0.58
CA ASN A 217 3.25 -18.59 -0.31
C ASN A 217 2.71 -17.68 0.82
N ALA A 218 3.49 -16.70 1.27
CA ALA A 218 3.05 -15.67 2.21
C ALA A 218 1.79 -14.92 1.75
N PHE A 219 1.54 -14.83 0.44
CA PHE A 219 0.33 -14.21 -0.11
C PHE A 219 -0.97 -14.92 0.33
N GLN A 220 -0.93 -16.24 0.59
CA GLN A 220 -2.11 -17.00 1.04
C GLN A 220 -2.68 -16.46 2.36
N LYS A 221 -1.83 -15.88 3.22
CA LYS A 221 -2.26 -15.24 4.47
C LYS A 221 -3.07 -13.94 4.25
N TYR A 222 -2.99 -13.37 3.05
CA TYR A 222 -3.67 -12.14 2.66
C TYR A 222 -5.01 -12.40 1.99
N ILE A 223 -5.27 -13.62 1.51
CA ILE A 223 -6.55 -13.98 0.87
C ILE A 223 -7.55 -14.24 1.99
N ARG A 224 -8.59 -13.41 2.06
CA ARG A 224 -9.59 -13.38 3.14
C ARG A 224 -11.02 -13.51 2.62
N SER A 225 -11.27 -14.36 1.63
CA SER A 225 -12.58 -14.50 0.97
C SER A 225 -13.75 -14.87 1.89
N HIS A 226 -13.47 -15.36 3.10
CA HIS A 226 -14.47 -15.64 4.13
C HIS A 226 -14.88 -14.41 4.97
N LEU A 227 -14.24 -13.25 4.76
CA LEU A 227 -14.48 -12.00 5.50
C LEU A 227 -15.04 -10.88 4.60
N ASN A 228 -15.48 -11.23 3.39
CA ASN A 228 -16.07 -10.31 2.43
C ASN A 228 -17.54 -10.05 2.70
#